data_AF-A0A085NHB1-F1
#
_entry.id   AF-A0A085NHB1-F1
#
_cell.length_a   1.000
_cell.length_b   1.000
_cell.length_c   1.000
_cell.angle_alpha   90.00
_cell.angle_beta   90.00
_cell.angle_gamma   90.00
#
_symmetry.space_group_name_H-M   'P 1'
#
loop_
_entity.id
_entity.type
_entity.pdbx_description
1 polymer ?
#
loop_
_entity_poly.entity_id
_entity_poly.type
_entity_poly.pdbx_seq_one_letter_code
_entity_poly.pdbx_strand_id
1 'polypeptide(L)'
;MFFGQLSYAAAVDSSNASSEFSKRTVTNDQTASSSVMSCCLNGRMISHYRQIANVGYPPRETTTLPKIHRDIVTSPKQSPPAGLKQAAARRNALLIVNIEKNRVAGGLIEGMAVPLSKSILQHLWDKFDCFLLDCDGVLWRGSVPIPGAGAAIDLMKKHVRILAFIMKNSSDSTRHQRSASVRGKMSQAWHQCVHRGESSLSKEIPILAFKNDIVTSSRVASIYLKNLPNRTGKVYVLGGQGLGNELKAANVDHFGIGPDYSENHTFVDDQSVSVELENDVFAVLVGFDRYICYNKMVKAVSYLRNEKCLFLATNDDAFFPSENSRIALPGAGSIVQAISYSSQRKPIVLGKPHSPMFQYVRDVLKIDPKKTMMIGDWPPTDIRFARRNGLASMLVLSGNATIEHAQKPEDRETTADFYCNSLKTLCDLESVSRFLNFYSTLLVFSGLNGCQAGVCVSSGRL
;
A
#
# COMPACT_ATOMS: atom_id res chain seq x y z
N MET A 1 27.88 46.88 30.53
CA MET A 1 29.06 46.81 29.63
C MET A 1 28.73 45.84 28.51
N PHE A 2 28.83 46.35 27.28
CA PHE A 2 28.65 45.69 25.97
C PHE A 2 27.35 44.93 25.66
N PHE A 3 26.39 45.68 25.09
CA PHE A 3 25.47 45.21 24.05
C PHE A 3 25.72 46.09 22.81
N GLY A 4 25.93 45.48 21.64
CA GLY A 4 26.08 46.17 20.36
C GLY A 4 24.82 46.02 19.51
N GLN A 5 24.00 47.06 19.46
CA GLN A 5 22.98 47.30 18.44
C GLN A 5 23.64 47.85 17.17
N LEU A 6 23.09 47.55 15.99
CA LEU A 6 23.09 48.47 14.86
C LEU A 6 21.77 48.32 14.09
N SER A 7 21.07 49.44 13.98
CA SER A 7 19.80 49.63 13.29
C SER A 7 20.01 50.30 11.93
N TYR A 8 19.14 49.93 10.98
CA TYR A 8 18.46 50.74 9.95
C TYR A 8 19.16 51.97 9.31
N ALA A 9 19.19 51.99 7.97
CA ALA A 9 18.68 53.13 7.18
C ALA A 9 18.42 52.72 5.72
N ALA A 10 17.27 53.17 5.20
CA ALA A 10 16.83 53.13 3.82
C ALA A 10 16.75 54.57 3.28
N ALA A 11 17.00 54.77 1.98
CA ALA A 11 16.44 55.82 1.09
C ALA A 11 17.30 55.87 -0.19
N VAL A 12 16.79 55.53 -1.38
CA VAL A 12 15.99 56.34 -2.34
C VAL A 12 16.87 57.17 -3.29
N ASP A 13 16.84 56.82 -4.58
CA ASP A 13 16.47 57.63 -5.76
C ASP A 13 17.10 57.01 -7.02
N SER A 14 16.60 57.09 -8.25
CA SER A 14 15.31 57.24 -8.94
C SER A 14 15.65 57.75 -10.37
N SER A 15 14.67 57.65 -11.28
CA SER A 15 14.60 58.24 -12.63
C SER A 15 15.34 57.48 -13.74
N ASN A 16 14.84 57.34 -14.97
CA ASN A 16 13.56 57.51 -15.70
C ASN A 16 13.93 57.03 -17.14
N ALA A 17 13.10 56.64 -18.11
CA ALA A 17 11.73 57.00 -18.52
C ALA A 17 11.28 55.94 -19.57
N SER A 18 10.01 55.46 -19.58
CA SER A 18 8.87 55.87 -20.44
C SER A 18 9.11 55.68 -21.95
N SER A 19 8.21 55.25 -22.85
CA SER A 19 6.75 55.11 -22.94
C SER A 19 6.49 54.35 -24.28
N GLU A 20 5.40 53.63 -24.54
CA GLU A 20 4.13 54.18 -25.03
C GLU A 20 3.05 53.10 -25.16
N PHE A 21 1.82 53.56 -25.05
CA PHE A 21 0.55 52.85 -25.08
C PHE A 21 -0.18 53.23 -26.37
N SER A 22 -0.83 52.29 -27.08
CA SER A 22 -2.00 52.66 -27.89
C SER A 22 -2.96 51.50 -28.13
N LYS A 23 -4.23 51.86 -28.20
CA LYS A 23 -5.46 51.05 -28.24
C LYS A 23 -5.97 50.84 -29.68
N ARG A 24 -6.98 49.97 -29.79
CA ARG A 24 -8.00 49.77 -30.88
C ARG A 24 -7.57 48.73 -31.94
N THR A 25 -8.42 47.87 -32.49
CA THR A 25 -9.90 47.80 -32.59
C THR A 25 -10.32 46.37 -32.95
N VAL A 26 -11.56 45.99 -32.59
CA VAL A 26 -12.28 44.82 -33.10
C VAL A 26 -12.91 45.17 -34.45
N THR A 27 -12.75 44.32 -35.46
CA THR A 27 -13.73 44.11 -36.55
C THR A 27 -13.62 42.68 -37.10
N ASN A 28 -14.77 42.02 -37.22
CA ASN A 28 -14.99 40.76 -37.93
C ASN A 28 -14.58 40.86 -39.40
N ASP A 29 -14.11 39.76 -40.01
CA ASP A 29 -14.73 39.31 -41.25
C ASP A 29 -14.54 37.81 -41.52
N GLN A 30 -15.57 37.23 -42.13
CA GLN A 30 -15.67 35.82 -42.53
C GLN A 30 -14.96 35.57 -43.87
N THR A 31 -14.68 34.28 -44.13
CA THR A 31 -14.76 33.54 -45.41
C THR A 31 -13.49 32.86 -45.94
N ALA A 32 -13.76 31.67 -46.48
CA ALA A 32 -13.09 30.95 -47.56
C ALA A 32 -12.05 29.85 -47.23
N SER A 33 -12.48 28.65 -47.62
CA SER A 33 -11.86 27.34 -47.69
C SER A 33 -10.90 27.14 -48.88
N SER A 34 -10.24 25.97 -48.88
CA SER A 34 -9.49 25.28 -49.96
C SER A 34 -7.99 25.62 -50.01
N SER A 35 -7.04 24.71 -50.27
CA SER A 35 -7.08 23.41 -50.95
C SER A 35 -5.81 22.59 -50.62
N VAL A 36 -5.95 21.27 -50.71
CA VAL A 36 -4.90 20.24 -50.65
C VAL A 36 -4.29 20.08 -52.05
N MET A 37 -2.97 19.91 -52.17
CA MET A 37 -2.36 19.32 -53.37
C MET A 37 -1.17 18.41 -53.04
N SER A 38 -1.19 17.25 -53.69
CA SER A 38 -0.30 16.09 -53.61
C SER A 38 0.87 16.19 -54.61
N CYS A 39 1.98 15.50 -54.33
CA CYS A 39 2.88 15.00 -55.38
C CYS A 39 3.55 13.67 -54.97
N CYS A 40 3.33 12.65 -55.80
CA CYS A 40 3.97 11.33 -55.81
C CYS A 40 5.20 11.32 -56.74
N LEU A 41 6.10 10.33 -56.55
CA LEU A 41 6.70 9.43 -57.58
C LEU A 41 7.76 8.51 -56.88
N ASN A 42 7.46 7.21 -56.68
CA ASN A 42 7.93 6.01 -57.46
C ASN A 42 9.46 5.79 -57.47
N GLY A 43 10.08 4.64 -57.20
CA GLY A 43 9.69 3.23 -56.99
C GLY A 43 10.78 2.29 -57.55
N ARG A 44 11.04 1.11 -56.97
CA ARG A 44 11.67 -0.07 -57.64
C ARG A 44 11.67 -1.36 -56.79
N MET A 45 10.96 -2.38 -57.31
CA MET A 45 11.23 -3.85 -57.41
C MET A 45 11.64 -4.72 -56.19
N ILE A 46 11.37 -6.03 -56.05
CA ILE A 46 10.42 -7.07 -56.56
C ILE A 46 10.73 -8.36 -55.72
N SER A 47 9.70 -9.15 -55.36
CA SER A 47 9.63 -10.62 -55.06
C SER A 47 10.50 -11.34 -54.01
N HIS A 48 9.88 -12.09 -53.08
CA HIS A 48 9.79 -13.58 -53.11
C HIS A 48 8.80 -14.17 -52.07
N TYR A 49 7.94 -15.08 -52.59
CA TYR A 49 7.10 -16.19 -52.07
C TYR A 49 7.44 -16.82 -50.68
N ARG A 50 6.61 -17.60 -49.94
CA ARG A 50 5.18 -18.04 -49.90
C ARG A 50 5.01 -18.91 -48.62
N GLN A 51 3.79 -18.92 -48.05
CA GLN A 51 3.06 -20.02 -47.35
C GLN A 51 3.63 -20.74 -46.11
N ILE A 52 2.78 -20.84 -45.06
CA ILE A 52 2.19 -22.11 -44.55
C ILE A 52 0.91 -21.81 -43.73
N ALA A 53 -0.15 -22.56 -44.07
CA ALA A 53 -1.30 -23.07 -43.32
C ALA A 53 -2.40 -22.18 -42.68
N ASN A 54 -3.61 -22.42 -43.20
CA ASN A 54 -4.95 -22.27 -42.61
C ASN A 54 -5.11 -22.95 -41.23
N VAL A 55 -5.87 -22.34 -40.32
CA VAL A 55 -7.02 -22.98 -39.61
C VAL A 55 -8.03 -21.87 -39.26
N GLY A 56 -9.31 -22.06 -39.63
CA GLY A 56 -10.38 -21.07 -39.49
C GLY A 56 -11.13 -21.09 -38.15
N TYR A 57 -11.86 -20.00 -37.89
CA TYR A 57 -12.95 -19.92 -36.91
C TYR A 57 -14.15 -19.15 -37.52
N PRO A 58 -15.40 -19.62 -37.37
CA PRO A 58 -16.61 -18.92 -37.82
C PRO A 58 -17.10 -17.84 -36.82
N PRO A 59 -17.95 -16.89 -37.24
CA PRO A 59 -18.40 -15.75 -36.44
C PRO A 59 -19.51 -16.10 -35.43
N ARG A 60 -19.61 -15.27 -34.37
CA ARG A 60 -20.51 -15.36 -33.22
C ARG A 60 -21.98 -15.17 -33.58
N GLU A 61 -22.85 -16.05 -33.09
CA GLU A 61 -24.31 -15.86 -33.04
C GLU A 61 -24.73 -15.04 -31.80
N THR A 62 -25.60 -14.05 -32.04
CA THR A 62 -26.34 -13.28 -31.05
C THR A 62 -27.56 -14.06 -30.57
N THR A 63 -27.63 -14.39 -29.28
CA THR A 63 -28.84 -14.96 -28.65
C THR A 63 -29.54 -13.94 -27.76
N THR A 64 -30.83 -13.77 -28.05
CA THR A 64 -31.82 -12.94 -27.38
C THR A 64 -32.28 -13.58 -26.05
N LEU A 65 -32.40 -12.76 -25.00
CA LEU A 65 -32.93 -13.16 -23.68
C LEU A 65 -34.46 -13.15 -23.66
N PRO A 66 -35.14 -14.15 -23.05
CA PRO A 66 -36.58 -14.10 -22.83
C PRO A 66 -36.97 -13.34 -21.56
N LYS A 67 -38.02 -12.51 -21.68
CA LYS A 67 -38.72 -11.82 -20.59
C LYS A 67 -39.47 -12.84 -19.72
N ILE A 68 -39.31 -12.76 -18.39
CA ILE A 68 -40.15 -13.48 -17.43
C ILE A 68 -40.91 -12.44 -16.58
N HIS A 69 -42.23 -12.60 -16.57
CA HIS A 69 -43.21 -11.81 -15.82
C HIS A 69 -43.02 -11.94 -14.30
N ARG A 70 -43.19 -10.83 -13.58
CA ARG A 70 -43.29 -10.80 -12.11
C ARG A 70 -44.76 -10.86 -11.70
N ASP A 71 -45.15 -11.94 -11.03
CA ASP A 71 -46.36 -11.97 -10.21
C ASP A 71 -45.98 -11.72 -8.74
N ILE A 72 -46.65 -10.73 -8.15
CA ILE A 72 -46.52 -10.32 -6.76
C ILE A 72 -47.55 -11.11 -5.95
N VAL A 73 -47.09 -11.98 -5.06
CA VAL A 73 -47.92 -12.58 -3.99
C VAL A 73 -47.31 -12.19 -2.65
N THR A 74 -48.06 -11.43 -1.88
CA THR A 74 -47.77 -11.02 -0.51
C THR A 74 -48.09 -12.16 0.46
N SER A 75 -47.16 -12.48 1.38
CA SER A 75 -47.42 -13.33 2.54
C SER A 75 -46.78 -12.73 3.82
N PRO A 76 -47.37 -12.94 5.02
CA PRO A 76 -47.02 -12.17 6.21
C PRO A 76 -45.76 -12.72 6.92
N LYS A 77 -44.92 -11.80 7.42
CA LYS A 77 -43.74 -12.10 8.24
C LYS A 77 -44.14 -12.75 9.57
N GLN A 78 -43.71 -14.00 9.80
CA GLN A 78 -43.56 -14.59 11.14
C GLN A 78 -42.13 -14.38 11.65
N SER A 79 -41.99 -14.00 12.92
CA SER A 79 -40.70 -13.83 13.61
C SER A 79 -40.07 -15.19 13.97
N PRO A 80 -38.73 -15.34 13.94
CA PRO A 80 -38.09 -16.61 14.24
C PRO A 80 -38.05 -16.92 15.75
N PRO A 81 -38.16 -18.20 16.16
CA PRO A 81 -38.23 -18.59 17.57
C PRO A 81 -36.88 -18.47 18.30
N ALA A 82 -36.97 -18.29 19.63
CA ALA A 82 -35.89 -17.93 20.55
C ALA A 82 -34.70 -18.94 20.65
N GLY A 83 -34.75 -20.10 19.98
CA GLY A 83 -33.71 -21.12 20.00
C GLY A 83 -32.44 -20.82 19.18
N LEU A 84 -32.51 -19.85 18.25
CA LEU A 84 -31.37 -19.51 17.36
C LEU A 84 -30.24 -18.74 18.06
N LYS A 85 -30.54 -18.03 19.17
CA LYS A 85 -29.53 -17.26 19.92
C LYS A 85 -28.63 -18.15 20.79
N GLN A 86 -29.13 -19.26 21.33
CA GLN A 86 -28.33 -20.23 22.08
C GLN A 86 -27.47 -21.14 21.18
N ALA A 87 -27.94 -21.45 19.97
CA ALA A 87 -27.17 -22.21 18.98
C ALA A 87 -25.96 -21.41 18.46
N ALA A 88 -26.10 -20.09 18.24
CA ALA A 88 -25.00 -19.22 17.82
C ALA A 88 -23.93 -19.04 18.92
N ALA A 89 -24.35 -18.93 20.19
CA ALA A 89 -23.44 -18.85 21.34
C ALA A 89 -22.64 -20.15 21.55
N ARG A 90 -23.28 -21.32 21.38
CA ARG A 90 -22.59 -22.63 21.42
C ARG A 90 -21.64 -22.85 20.23
N ARG A 91 -21.98 -22.34 19.04
CA ARG A 91 -21.09 -22.37 17.85
C ARG A 91 -19.83 -21.52 18.06
N ASN A 92 -19.95 -20.36 18.70
CA ASN A 92 -18.81 -19.47 18.99
C ASN A 92 -17.91 -20.02 20.12
N ALA A 93 -18.47 -20.69 21.13
CA ALA A 93 -17.68 -21.35 22.17
C ALA A 93 -16.89 -22.56 21.60
N LEU A 94 -17.49 -23.34 20.68
CA LEU A 94 -16.78 -24.41 19.96
C LEU A 94 -15.66 -23.87 19.05
N LEU A 95 -15.83 -22.67 18.47
CA LEU A 95 -14.79 -22.03 17.65
C LEU A 95 -13.56 -21.67 18.49
N ILE A 96 -13.74 -21.16 19.71
CA ILE A 96 -12.64 -20.78 20.62
C ILE A 96 -11.90 -22.03 21.12
N VAL A 97 -12.61 -23.10 21.45
CA VAL A 97 -12.00 -24.40 21.83
C VAL A 97 -11.30 -25.06 20.64
N ASN A 98 -11.79 -24.86 19.41
CA ASN A 98 -11.11 -25.31 18.19
C ASN A 98 -9.90 -24.45 17.81
N ILE A 99 -9.83 -23.17 18.16
CA ILE A 99 -8.64 -22.33 17.89
C ILE A 99 -7.42 -22.80 18.71
N GLU A 100 -7.64 -23.32 19.92
CA GLU A 100 -6.56 -23.90 20.74
C GLU A 100 -6.25 -25.36 20.39
N LYS A 101 -7.24 -26.21 20.09
CA LYS A 101 -6.99 -27.60 19.66
C LYS A 101 -6.46 -27.71 18.21
N ASN A 102 -6.88 -26.84 17.30
CA ASN A 102 -6.38 -26.78 15.91
C ASN A 102 -5.12 -25.93 15.76
N ARG A 103 -4.47 -25.52 16.86
CA ARG A 103 -3.08 -25.08 16.80
C ARG A 103 -2.10 -26.24 16.64
N VAL A 104 -2.51 -27.47 16.98
CA VAL A 104 -1.75 -28.68 16.65
C VAL A 104 -2.03 -29.14 15.21
N ALA A 105 -3.15 -28.73 14.62
CA ALA A 105 -3.51 -29.00 13.22
C ALA A 105 -4.26 -27.80 12.62
N GLY A 106 -3.51 -26.86 12.01
CA GLY A 106 -3.95 -25.66 11.30
C GLY A 106 -5.45 -25.33 11.32
N GLY A 107 -5.82 -24.33 12.13
CA GLY A 107 -7.16 -23.75 12.23
C GLY A 107 -7.67 -23.10 10.94
N LEU A 108 -7.99 -23.94 9.96
CA LEU A 108 -8.77 -23.63 8.79
C LEU A 108 -10.14 -24.29 9.00
N ILE A 109 -11.23 -23.56 8.79
CA ILE A 109 -12.34 -24.19 8.08
C ILE A 109 -11.73 -24.43 6.70
N GLU A 110 -11.47 -25.69 6.33
CA GLU A 110 -10.54 -26.09 5.25
C GLU A 110 -10.46 -25.06 4.11
N GLY A 111 -9.32 -24.36 4.01
CA GLY A 111 -9.00 -23.47 2.90
C GLY A 111 -9.54 -22.04 2.93
N MET A 112 -10.20 -21.56 3.99
CA MET A 112 -10.78 -20.18 4.02
C MET A 112 -10.33 -19.34 5.22
N ALA A 113 -10.24 -18.01 5.04
CA ALA A 113 -10.01 -17.06 6.13
C ALA A 113 -11.25 -16.90 7.02
N VAL A 114 -11.05 -16.73 8.33
CA VAL A 114 -12.15 -16.60 9.30
C VAL A 114 -12.56 -15.13 9.46
N PRO A 115 -13.87 -14.77 9.39
CA PRO A 115 -14.29 -13.40 9.61
C PRO A 115 -13.99 -12.95 11.05
N LEU A 116 -13.47 -11.73 11.21
CA LEU A 116 -13.19 -11.16 12.52
C LEU A 116 -14.49 -11.01 13.32
N SER A 117 -14.51 -11.61 14.51
CA SER A 117 -15.61 -11.53 15.47
C SER A 117 -15.11 -10.95 16.79
N LYS A 118 -16.03 -10.59 17.69
CA LYS A 118 -15.69 -10.05 19.01
C LYS A 118 -14.80 -11.00 19.82
N SER A 119 -15.13 -12.30 19.85
CA SER A 119 -14.34 -13.29 20.60
C SER A 119 -12.97 -13.51 19.99
N ILE A 120 -12.87 -13.50 18.66
CA ILE A 120 -11.59 -13.56 17.96
C ILE A 120 -10.76 -12.34 18.32
N LEU A 121 -11.33 -11.13 18.24
CA LEU A 121 -10.62 -9.89 18.56
C LEU A 121 -10.01 -9.91 19.96
N GLN A 122 -10.77 -10.36 20.98
CA GLN A 122 -10.23 -10.51 22.33
C GLN A 122 -9.06 -11.50 22.37
N HIS A 123 -9.17 -12.65 21.69
CA HIS A 123 -8.06 -13.60 21.56
C HIS A 123 -6.85 -12.99 20.87
N LEU A 124 -7.04 -12.11 19.86
CA LEU A 124 -5.92 -11.43 19.21
C LEU A 124 -5.18 -10.52 20.20
N TRP A 125 -5.92 -9.78 21.04
CA TRP A 125 -5.34 -8.94 22.11
C TRP A 125 -4.56 -9.74 23.15
N ASP A 126 -5.05 -10.92 23.53
CA ASP A 126 -4.37 -11.74 24.53
C ASP A 126 -3.12 -12.45 23.98
N LYS A 127 -3.12 -12.74 22.67
CA LYS A 127 -2.10 -13.60 22.03
C LYS A 127 -0.94 -12.82 21.40
N PHE A 128 -1.21 -11.67 20.80
CA PHE A 128 -0.24 -10.94 20.00
C PHE A 128 0.24 -9.69 20.72
N ASP A 129 1.56 -9.51 20.81
CA ASP A 129 2.17 -8.30 21.37
C ASP A 129 2.73 -7.36 20.28
N CYS A 130 2.69 -7.79 19.01
CA CYS A 130 3.16 -7.01 17.88
C CYS A 130 2.24 -7.09 16.66
N PHE A 131 1.85 -5.93 16.12
CA PHE A 131 1.17 -5.82 14.83
C PHE A 131 2.01 -5.07 13.80
N LEU A 132 2.08 -5.63 12.60
CA LEU A 132 2.70 -5.05 11.41
C LEU A 132 1.60 -4.69 10.42
N LEU A 133 1.54 -3.44 9.97
CA LEU A 133 0.45 -2.94 9.12
C LEU A 133 1.01 -2.53 7.77
N ASP A 134 0.40 -2.98 6.68
CA ASP A 134 0.51 -2.23 5.43
C ASP A 134 -0.20 -0.86 5.57
N CYS A 135 -0.01 0.00 4.59
CA CYS A 135 -0.46 1.39 4.62
C CYS A 135 -1.41 1.72 3.46
N ASP A 136 -0.97 1.51 2.22
CA ASP A 136 -1.85 1.66 1.07
C ASP A 136 -2.91 0.55 1.12
N GLY A 137 -4.19 0.88 0.93
CA GLY A 137 -5.31 -0.07 1.05
C GLY A 137 -5.71 -0.46 2.48
N VAL A 138 -4.85 -0.22 3.48
CA VAL A 138 -5.12 -0.51 4.91
C VAL A 138 -5.43 0.75 5.71
N LEU A 139 -4.58 1.77 5.56
CA LEU A 139 -4.69 3.05 6.25
C LEU A 139 -5.27 4.14 5.36
N TRP A 140 -4.93 4.15 4.07
CA TRP A 140 -5.41 5.13 3.10
C TRP A 140 -5.50 4.55 1.69
N ARG A 141 -6.23 5.24 0.81
CA ARG A 141 -6.18 5.07 -0.63
C ARG A 141 -5.67 6.38 -1.25
N GLY A 142 -4.49 6.33 -1.86
CA GLY A 142 -3.83 7.54 -2.35
C GLY A 142 -3.63 8.58 -1.24
N SER A 143 -4.23 9.76 -1.39
CA SER A 143 -4.19 10.83 -0.39
C SER A 143 -5.27 10.70 0.70
N VAL A 144 -6.29 9.86 0.48
CA VAL A 144 -7.51 9.82 1.29
C VAL A 144 -7.40 8.76 2.40
N PRO A 145 -7.47 9.14 3.69
CA PRO A 145 -7.49 8.19 4.78
C PRO A 145 -8.73 7.28 4.74
N ILE A 146 -8.55 6.00 5.07
CA ILE A 146 -9.66 5.06 5.22
C ILE A 146 -10.41 5.38 6.53
N PRO A 147 -11.75 5.51 6.50
CA PRO A 147 -12.53 5.83 7.70
C PRO A 147 -12.28 4.84 8.85
N GLY A 148 -12.09 5.37 10.06
CA GLY A 148 -11.83 4.56 11.26
C GLY A 148 -10.39 4.04 11.40
N ALA A 149 -9.51 4.18 10.39
CA ALA A 149 -8.14 3.71 10.48
C ALA A 149 -7.35 4.38 11.61
N GLY A 150 -7.53 5.70 11.78
CA GLY A 150 -6.92 6.42 12.90
C GLY A 150 -7.40 5.89 14.25
N ALA A 151 -8.70 5.61 14.37
CA ALA A 151 -9.30 5.04 15.57
C ALA A 151 -8.73 3.68 15.95
N ALA A 152 -8.58 2.83 14.94
CA ALA A 152 -8.01 1.51 15.13
C ALA A 152 -6.54 1.56 15.53
N ILE A 153 -5.74 2.50 15.00
CA ILE A 153 -4.33 2.65 15.40
C ILE A 153 -4.21 2.99 16.88
N ASP A 154 -4.98 3.97 17.36
CA ASP A 154 -5.00 4.32 18.78
C ASP A 154 -5.45 3.14 19.65
N LEU A 155 -6.47 2.40 19.20
CA LEU A 155 -6.90 1.18 19.87
C LEU A 155 -5.77 0.14 19.93
N MET A 156 -5.15 -0.19 18.79
CA MET A 156 -4.06 -1.18 18.72
C MET A 156 -2.90 -0.80 19.65
N LYS A 157 -2.50 0.47 19.71
CA LYS A 157 -1.42 0.93 20.61
C LYS A 157 -1.69 0.71 22.10
N LYS A 158 -2.96 0.58 22.50
CA LYS A 158 -3.33 0.26 23.89
C LYS A 158 -3.23 -1.23 24.19
N HIS A 159 -3.22 -2.09 23.17
CA HIS A 159 -3.22 -3.54 23.29
C HIS A 159 -1.91 -4.20 22.91
N VAL A 160 -1.14 -3.64 21.97
CA VAL A 160 0.11 -4.23 21.51
C VAL A 160 1.32 -3.39 21.93
N ARG A 161 2.42 -4.07 22.25
CA ARG A 161 3.70 -3.45 22.61
C ARG A 161 4.37 -2.80 21.41
N ILE A 162 4.29 -3.44 20.23
CA ILE A 162 4.90 -2.95 18.99
C ILE A 162 3.82 -2.80 17.93
N LEU A 163 3.69 -1.59 17.38
CA LEU A 163 2.91 -1.30 16.20
C LEU A 163 3.81 -0.70 15.13
N ALA A 164 4.02 -1.40 14.02
CA ALA A 164 4.89 -0.94 12.94
C ALA A 164 4.17 -0.89 11.59
N PHE A 165 4.61 0.03 10.74
CA PHE A 165 4.04 0.33 9.44
C PHE A 165 5.01 -0.10 8.33
N ILE A 166 4.60 -1.09 7.53
CA ILE A 166 5.44 -1.81 6.57
C ILE A 166 5.07 -1.42 5.14
N MET A 167 5.88 -0.58 4.51
CA MET A 167 5.61 0.00 3.18
C MET A 167 6.56 -0.54 2.10
N LYS A 168 6.02 -0.92 0.94
CA LYS A 168 6.82 -1.32 -0.23
C LYS A 168 7.36 -0.14 -1.03
N ASN A 169 6.62 0.98 -1.09
CA ASN A 169 6.95 2.10 -1.97
C ASN A 169 7.33 3.36 -1.19
N SER A 170 8.61 3.72 -1.24
CA SER A 170 9.15 4.94 -0.61
C SER A 170 10.25 5.61 -1.42
N SER A 171 10.29 5.41 -2.75
CA SER A 171 11.38 5.93 -3.60
C SER A 171 11.64 7.42 -3.41
N ASP A 172 10.62 8.23 -3.12
CA ASP A 172 10.77 9.68 -2.96
C ASP A 172 10.56 10.18 -1.52
N SER A 173 10.44 9.27 -0.57
CA SER A 173 10.19 9.65 0.83
C SER A 173 11.10 8.90 1.77
N THR A 174 11.74 9.64 2.66
CA THR A 174 12.42 9.09 3.82
C THR A 174 11.40 8.54 4.83
N ARG A 175 11.88 7.73 5.78
CA ARG A 175 11.05 7.28 6.91
C ARG A 175 10.51 8.41 7.76
N HIS A 176 11.23 9.53 7.89
CA HIS A 176 10.73 10.70 8.62
C HIS A 176 9.51 11.30 7.91
N GLN A 177 9.58 11.47 6.58
CA GLN A 177 8.46 11.97 5.79
C GLN A 177 7.27 11.00 5.84
N ARG A 178 7.51 9.69 5.75
CA ARG A 178 6.44 8.68 5.87
C ARG A 178 5.82 8.64 7.26
N SER A 179 6.63 8.78 8.29
CA SER A 179 6.17 8.95 9.67
C SER A 179 5.25 10.17 9.79
N ALA A 180 5.63 11.31 9.22
CA ALA A 180 4.76 12.50 9.16
C ALA A 180 3.46 12.24 8.37
N SER A 181 3.51 11.52 7.25
CA SER A 181 2.31 11.15 6.48
C SER A 181 1.34 10.29 7.29
N VAL A 182 1.85 9.28 8.01
CA VAL A 182 1.02 8.46 8.91
C VAL A 182 0.39 9.34 9.98
N ARG A 183 1.16 10.18 10.68
CA ARG A 183 0.61 11.08 11.70
C ARG A 183 -0.49 11.98 11.14
N GLY A 184 -0.21 12.69 10.05
CA GLY A 184 -1.16 13.65 9.47
C GLY A 184 -2.46 12.99 8.99
N LYS A 185 -2.34 11.94 8.16
CA LYS A 185 -3.51 11.25 7.59
C LYS A 185 -4.32 10.53 8.66
N MET A 186 -3.67 9.90 9.64
CA MET A 186 -4.39 9.15 10.66
C MET A 186 -5.06 10.09 11.66
N SER A 187 -4.43 11.22 12.02
CA SER A 187 -5.11 12.26 12.81
C SER A 187 -6.34 12.80 12.07
N GLN A 188 -6.24 13.03 10.75
CA GLN A 188 -7.41 13.41 9.94
C GLN A 188 -8.53 12.34 9.99
N ALA A 189 -8.19 11.06 9.82
CA ALA A 189 -9.15 9.96 9.90
C ALA A 189 -9.81 9.85 11.29
N TRP A 190 -9.04 10.10 12.37
CA TRP A 190 -9.55 10.11 13.74
C TRP A 190 -10.59 11.22 13.93
N HIS A 191 -10.28 12.45 13.52
CA HIS A 191 -11.22 13.57 13.65
C HIS A 191 -12.54 13.34 12.89
N GLN A 192 -12.49 12.71 11.71
CA GLN A 192 -13.69 12.36 10.96
C GLN A 192 -14.65 11.44 11.72
N CYS A 193 -14.13 10.54 12.57
CA CYS A 193 -14.95 9.67 13.41
C CYS A 193 -15.54 10.44 14.61
N VAL A 194 -14.72 11.25 15.30
CA VAL A 194 -15.15 12.00 16.49
C VAL A 194 -16.24 13.03 16.16
N HIS A 195 -16.13 13.74 15.04
CA HIS A 195 -17.12 14.76 14.66
C HIS A 195 -18.47 14.19 14.18
N ARG A 196 -18.59 12.88 13.93
CA ARG A 196 -19.83 12.23 13.47
C ARG A 196 -20.70 11.63 14.60
N GLY A 197 -20.43 11.96 15.86
CA GLY A 197 -21.28 11.57 17.00
C GLY A 197 -20.85 10.31 17.75
N GLU A 198 -19.70 9.72 17.43
CA GLU A 198 -19.13 8.58 18.16
C GLU A 198 -18.17 9.05 19.27
N SER A 199 -18.76 9.43 20.41
CA SER A 199 -18.14 9.66 21.73
C SER A 199 -17.28 10.91 21.98
N SER A 200 -17.49 11.44 23.19
CA SER A 200 -16.83 12.55 23.88
C SER A 200 -15.36 12.25 24.25
N LEU A 201 -14.51 11.99 23.26
CA LEU A 201 -13.07 11.84 23.46
C LEU A 201 -12.33 13.13 23.04
N SER A 202 -11.44 13.55 23.94
CA SER A 202 -10.79 14.85 24.09
C SER A 202 -10.06 15.41 22.85
N LYS A 203 -9.87 16.74 22.90
CA LYS A 203 -8.97 17.56 22.07
C LYS A 203 -7.65 16.82 21.78
N GLU A 204 -7.32 16.72 20.49
CA GLU A 204 -6.06 16.26 19.90
C GLU A 204 -5.39 15.05 20.57
N ILE A 205 -5.69 13.84 20.08
CA ILE A 205 -4.75 12.72 20.23
C ILE A 205 -3.91 12.68 18.95
N PRO A 206 -2.67 13.17 18.94
CA PRO A 206 -1.78 12.97 17.82
C PRO A 206 -1.48 11.47 17.73
N ILE A 207 -1.84 10.85 16.61
CA ILE A 207 -1.44 9.45 16.39
C ILE A 207 0.09 9.42 16.36
N LEU A 208 0.69 8.86 17.41
CA LEU A 208 2.14 8.83 17.60
C LEU A 208 2.81 7.77 16.71
N ALA A 209 3.06 8.09 15.44
CA ALA A 209 3.91 7.26 14.59
C ALA A 209 5.28 7.92 14.48
N PHE A 210 6.30 7.29 15.04
CA PHE A 210 7.69 7.75 14.98
C PHE A 210 8.42 7.11 13.80
N LYS A 211 9.57 7.67 13.44
CA LYS A 211 10.43 7.16 12.35
C LYS A 211 10.80 5.67 12.55
N ASN A 212 10.95 5.23 13.79
CA ASN A 212 11.32 3.85 14.12
C ASN A 212 10.15 2.86 13.96
N ASP A 213 8.91 3.35 13.94
CA ASP A 213 7.72 2.55 13.66
C ASP A 213 7.55 2.34 12.15
N ILE A 214 8.27 3.10 11.32
CA ILE A 214 8.19 3.03 9.87
C ILE A 214 9.27 2.10 9.32
N VAL A 215 8.85 1.07 8.60
CA VAL A 215 9.70 0.17 7.84
C VAL A 215 9.37 0.32 6.36
N THR A 216 10.36 0.70 5.58
CA THR A 216 10.21 0.81 4.12
C THR A 216 11.22 -0.06 3.39
N SER A 217 10.90 -0.48 2.18
CA SER A 217 11.85 -1.19 1.30
C SER A 217 13.15 -0.41 1.10
N SER A 218 13.09 0.93 0.97
CA SER A 218 14.29 1.78 0.88
C SER A 218 15.16 1.63 2.12
N ARG A 219 14.57 1.69 3.33
CA ARG A 219 15.33 1.50 4.56
C ARG A 219 15.93 0.11 4.67
N VAL A 220 15.13 -0.92 4.34
CA VAL A 220 15.60 -2.31 4.32
C VAL A 220 16.80 -2.42 3.39
N ALA A 221 16.74 -1.86 2.18
CA ALA A 221 17.84 -1.84 1.24
C ALA A 221 19.08 -1.14 1.79
N SER A 222 18.93 0.02 2.42
CA SER A 222 20.06 0.74 3.00
C SER A 222 20.76 -0.03 4.11
N ILE A 223 20.01 -0.72 4.98
CA ILE A 223 20.60 -1.51 6.06
C ILE A 223 21.13 -2.85 5.57
N TYR A 224 20.47 -3.47 4.59
CA TYR A 224 21.00 -4.65 3.91
C TYR A 224 22.39 -4.34 3.34
N LEU A 225 22.50 -3.28 2.54
CA LEU A 225 23.76 -2.84 1.93
C LEU A 225 24.81 -2.44 2.97
N LYS A 226 24.40 -1.72 4.03
CA LYS A 226 25.32 -1.32 5.12
C LYS A 226 25.97 -2.52 5.79
N ASN A 227 25.21 -3.60 6.00
CA ASN A 227 25.63 -4.77 6.76
C ASN A 227 26.36 -5.83 5.91
N LEU A 228 26.52 -5.60 4.60
CA LEU A 228 27.30 -6.51 3.77
C LEU A 228 28.77 -6.50 4.21
N PRO A 229 29.37 -7.67 4.46
CA PRO A 229 30.77 -7.77 4.84
C PRO A 229 31.67 -7.34 3.67
N ASN A 230 32.80 -6.69 4.00
CA ASN A 230 33.83 -6.30 3.03
C ASN A 230 33.32 -5.48 1.84
N ARG A 231 32.27 -4.66 2.02
CA ARG A 231 31.78 -3.77 0.96
C ARG A 231 32.84 -2.73 0.61
N THR A 232 33.24 -2.70 -0.66
CA THR A 232 34.12 -1.67 -1.23
C THR A 232 33.46 -1.10 -2.48
N GLY A 233 33.47 0.23 -2.61
CA GLY A 233 32.92 0.91 -3.78
C GLY A 233 31.49 1.43 -3.61
N LYS A 234 30.86 1.77 -4.74
CA LYS A 234 29.57 2.49 -4.79
C LYS A 234 28.41 1.59 -5.21
N VAL A 235 27.19 2.01 -4.86
CA VAL A 235 25.94 1.42 -5.34
C VAL A 235 25.39 2.26 -6.49
N TYR A 236 25.15 1.66 -7.65
CA TYR A 236 24.38 2.30 -8.71
C TYR A 236 22.89 2.16 -8.44
N VAL A 237 22.17 3.28 -8.37
CA VAL A 237 20.77 3.30 -7.95
C VAL A 237 19.88 3.77 -9.09
N LEU A 238 18.89 2.95 -9.45
CA LEU A 238 17.75 3.35 -10.25
C LEU A 238 16.60 3.62 -9.28
N GLY A 239 16.36 4.87 -8.93
CA GLY A 239 15.35 5.23 -7.94
C GLY A 239 15.25 6.71 -7.62
N GLY A 240 14.25 7.05 -6.81
CA GLY A 240 13.98 8.42 -6.37
C GLY A 240 14.88 8.92 -5.22
N GLN A 241 14.76 10.22 -4.93
CA GLN A 241 15.60 10.92 -3.94
C GLN A 241 15.45 10.38 -2.51
N GLY A 242 14.26 9.86 -2.15
CA GLY A 242 14.02 9.27 -0.84
C GLY A 242 14.86 8.01 -0.60
N LEU A 243 15.03 7.18 -1.64
CA LEU A 243 15.92 6.02 -1.59
C LEU A 243 17.38 6.45 -1.40
N GLY A 244 17.85 7.42 -2.19
CA GLY A 244 19.19 7.99 -2.03
C GLY A 244 19.44 8.56 -0.63
N ASN A 245 18.45 9.27 -0.07
CA ASN A 245 18.53 9.83 1.27
C ASN A 245 18.62 8.76 2.37
N GLU A 246 17.90 7.64 2.26
CA GLU A 246 18.02 6.53 3.22
C GLU A 246 19.39 5.81 3.10
N LEU A 247 19.93 5.67 1.87
CA LEU A 247 21.27 5.13 1.63
C LEU A 247 22.34 6.03 2.27
N LYS A 248 22.27 7.35 2.03
CA LYS A 248 23.15 8.34 2.66
C LYS A 248 23.08 8.25 4.18
N ALA A 249 21.87 8.18 4.75
CA ALA A 249 21.67 8.06 6.20
C ALA A 249 22.19 6.73 6.79
N ALA A 250 22.46 5.72 5.95
CA ALA A 250 23.09 4.47 6.35
C ALA A 250 24.60 4.43 6.06
N ASN A 251 25.19 5.54 5.60
CA ASN A 251 26.57 5.65 5.14
C ASN A 251 26.88 4.68 3.97
N VAL A 252 25.95 4.57 3.02
CA VAL A 252 26.13 3.80 1.78
C VAL A 252 26.34 4.78 0.63
N ASP A 253 27.55 4.75 0.07
CA ASP A 253 27.91 5.55 -1.10
C ASP A 253 27.15 5.07 -2.32
N HIS A 254 26.55 6.01 -3.04
CA HIS A 254 25.68 5.71 -4.16
C HIS A 254 25.66 6.85 -5.16
N PHE A 255 25.20 6.54 -6.37
CA PHE A 255 25.00 7.49 -7.47
C PHE A 255 23.88 6.99 -8.39
N GLY A 256 23.46 7.81 -9.36
CA GLY A 256 22.41 7.47 -10.32
C GLY A 256 21.00 7.96 -9.95
N ILE A 257 20.82 8.66 -8.82
CA ILE A 257 19.55 9.32 -8.50
C ILE A 257 19.32 10.48 -9.47
N GLY A 258 18.09 10.60 -10.00
CA GLY A 258 17.71 11.68 -10.92
C GLY A 258 17.81 11.31 -12.40
N PRO A 259 17.63 12.30 -13.30
CA PRO A 259 17.72 12.12 -14.74
C PRO A 259 19.16 11.84 -15.21
N ASP A 260 19.26 11.07 -16.29
CA ASP A 260 20.52 10.67 -16.95
C ASP A 260 20.26 10.55 -18.45
N TYR A 261 19.74 11.63 -19.04
CA TYR A 261 19.36 11.67 -20.44
C TYR A 261 20.59 11.94 -21.32
N SER A 262 20.59 11.37 -22.54
CA SER A 262 21.53 11.74 -23.60
C SER A 262 20.79 12.58 -24.64
N GLU A 263 21.39 13.69 -25.06
CA GLU A 263 20.91 14.49 -26.20
C GLU A 263 21.17 13.77 -27.53
N ASN A 264 22.19 12.91 -27.58
CA ASN A 264 22.48 12.09 -28.74
C ASN A 264 21.50 10.92 -28.78
N HIS A 265 20.83 10.73 -29.92
CA HIS A 265 20.08 9.50 -30.20
C HIS A 265 21.04 8.32 -30.12
N THR A 266 20.84 7.46 -29.12
CA THR A 266 21.60 6.22 -28.99
C THR A 266 21.21 5.31 -30.15
N PHE A 267 22.09 5.20 -31.14
CA PHE A 267 22.00 4.11 -32.11
C PHE A 267 22.47 2.83 -31.40
N VAL A 268 21.97 1.67 -31.83
CA VAL A 268 22.34 0.39 -31.19
C VAL A 268 23.63 -0.12 -31.83
N ASP A 269 24.72 0.62 -31.65
CA ASP A 269 26.09 0.14 -31.84
C ASP A 269 26.96 0.63 -30.67
N ASP A 270 28.04 -0.09 -30.37
CA ASP A 270 28.89 0.18 -29.20
C ASP A 270 29.63 1.52 -29.27
N GLN A 271 29.73 2.11 -30.45
CA GLN A 271 30.40 3.40 -30.68
C GLN A 271 29.49 4.62 -30.48
N SER A 272 28.17 4.43 -30.51
CA SER A 272 27.17 5.49 -30.38
C SER A 272 26.53 5.61 -28.99
N VAL A 273 26.85 4.69 -28.08
CA VAL A 273 26.42 4.73 -26.68
C VAL A 273 27.38 5.59 -25.85
N SER A 274 27.10 6.89 -25.73
CA SER A 274 27.84 7.80 -24.85
C SER A 274 27.43 7.58 -23.38
N VAL A 275 28.04 6.58 -22.73
CA VAL A 275 27.78 6.24 -21.33
C VAL A 275 29.11 6.14 -20.57
N GLU A 276 29.29 7.02 -19.59
CA GLU A 276 30.40 6.93 -18.65
C GLU A 276 30.06 5.96 -17.50
N LEU A 277 30.93 4.97 -17.28
CA LEU A 277 30.81 4.00 -16.19
C LEU A 277 31.73 4.38 -15.04
N GLU A 278 31.20 4.33 -13.83
CA GLU A 278 31.98 4.45 -12.60
C GLU A 278 32.78 3.17 -12.36
N ASN A 279 33.98 3.32 -11.83
CA ASN A 279 34.76 2.20 -11.31
C ASN A 279 34.23 1.77 -9.94
N ASP A 280 34.58 0.55 -9.52
CA ASP A 280 34.27 0.02 -8.19
C ASP A 280 32.77 0.04 -7.85
N VAL A 281 31.90 -0.36 -8.78
CA VAL A 281 30.48 -0.58 -8.50
C VAL A 281 30.26 -2.01 -8.03
N PHE A 282 29.80 -2.18 -6.78
CA PHE A 282 29.59 -3.50 -6.20
C PHE A 282 28.12 -3.94 -6.18
N ALA A 283 27.18 -3.02 -6.40
CA ALA A 283 25.76 -3.34 -6.45
C ALA A 283 24.98 -2.40 -7.38
N VAL A 284 23.99 -2.97 -8.05
CA VAL A 284 22.89 -2.26 -8.71
C VAL A 284 21.63 -2.44 -7.88
N LEU A 285 21.05 -1.33 -7.41
CA LEU A 285 19.81 -1.31 -6.65
C LEU A 285 18.69 -0.66 -7.48
N VAL A 286 17.66 -1.43 -7.78
CA VAL A 286 16.51 -0.99 -8.57
C VAL A 286 15.30 -0.78 -7.68
N GLY A 287 14.78 0.44 -7.68
CA GLY A 287 13.48 0.78 -7.12
C GLY A 287 12.61 1.48 -8.15
N PHE A 288 11.52 2.10 -7.68
CA PHE A 288 10.71 2.93 -8.58
C PHE A 288 11.47 4.20 -8.93
N ASP A 289 11.67 4.44 -10.23
CA ASP A 289 12.42 5.55 -10.80
C ASP A 289 11.61 6.22 -11.91
N ARG A 290 11.19 7.47 -11.69
CA ARG A 290 10.47 8.26 -12.70
C ARG A 290 11.37 8.75 -13.84
N TYR A 291 12.68 8.69 -13.65
CA TYR A 291 13.68 9.12 -14.62
C TYR A 291 14.33 7.94 -15.33
N ILE A 292 13.70 6.76 -15.28
CA ILE A 292 14.21 5.61 -16.03
C ILE A 292 14.31 5.95 -17.52
N CYS A 293 15.49 5.70 -18.09
CA CYS A 293 15.80 5.92 -19.50
C CYS A 293 16.77 4.84 -19.98
N TYR A 294 16.99 4.78 -21.30
CA TYR A 294 17.88 3.78 -21.89
C TYR A 294 19.31 3.84 -21.33
N ASN A 295 19.89 5.04 -21.14
CA ASN A 295 21.22 5.21 -20.55
C ASN A 295 21.34 4.57 -19.16
N LYS A 296 20.33 4.73 -18.31
CA LYS A 296 20.33 4.10 -16.98
C LYS A 296 20.27 2.58 -17.07
N MET A 297 19.51 2.06 -18.05
CA MET A 297 19.47 0.63 -18.32
C MET A 297 20.82 0.11 -18.81
N VAL A 298 21.48 0.83 -19.73
CA VAL A 298 22.84 0.49 -20.20
C VAL A 298 23.80 0.43 -19.02
N LYS A 299 23.88 1.48 -18.19
CA LYS A 299 24.74 1.51 -17.00
C LYS A 299 24.46 0.32 -16.08
N ALA A 300 23.18 0.09 -15.73
CA ALA A 300 22.77 -1.02 -14.87
C ALA A 300 23.23 -2.38 -15.43
N VAL A 301 22.92 -2.67 -16.69
CA VAL A 301 23.27 -3.95 -17.32
C VAL A 301 24.78 -4.11 -17.47
N SER A 302 25.50 -3.04 -17.81
CA SER A 302 26.97 -3.03 -17.88
C SER A 302 27.62 -3.37 -16.54
N TYR A 303 27.17 -2.78 -15.42
CA TYR A 303 27.66 -3.16 -14.10
C TYR A 303 27.32 -4.61 -13.73
N LEU A 304 26.14 -5.10 -14.15
CA LEU A 304 25.69 -6.45 -13.86
C LEU A 304 26.41 -7.55 -14.67
N ARG A 305 27.18 -7.19 -15.71
CA ARG A 305 28.10 -8.11 -16.40
C ARG A 305 29.18 -8.66 -15.47
N ASN A 306 29.56 -7.90 -14.45
CA ASN A 306 30.39 -8.42 -13.37
C ASN A 306 29.52 -9.30 -12.45
N GLU A 307 29.76 -10.61 -12.44
CA GLU A 307 29.00 -11.56 -11.63
C GLU A 307 29.06 -11.25 -10.12
N LYS A 308 30.13 -10.60 -9.66
CA LYS A 308 30.29 -10.18 -8.25
C LYS A 308 29.46 -8.94 -7.91
N CYS A 309 29.01 -8.17 -8.90
CA CYS A 309 28.11 -7.05 -8.67
C CYS A 309 26.74 -7.58 -8.26
N LEU A 310 26.23 -7.14 -7.11
CA LEU A 310 24.93 -7.57 -6.60
C LEU A 310 23.80 -6.94 -7.40
N PHE A 311 22.77 -7.73 -7.69
CA PHE A 311 21.53 -7.23 -8.27
C PHE A 311 20.44 -7.21 -7.20
N LEU A 312 19.99 -6.02 -6.80
CA LEU A 312 19.03 -5.83 -5.72
C LEU A 312 17.80 -5.07 -6.23
N ALA A 313 16.63 -5.36 -5.67
CA ALA A 313 15.40 -4.64 -5.94
C ALA A 313 14.67 -4.24 -4.66
N THR A 314 14.07 -3.04 -4.61
CA THR A 314 13.30 -2.61 -3.43
C THR A 314 11.97 -3.37 -3.31
N ASN A 315 11.30 -3.59 -4.44
CA ASN A 315 10.09 -4.40 -4.58
C ASN A 315 9.92 -4.78 -6.06
N ASP A 316 9.06 -5.74 -6.34
CA ASP A 316 8.74 -6.26 -7.67
C ASP A 316 7.27 -5.98 -8.07
N ASP A 317 6.65 -4.95 -7.49
CA ASP A 317 5.27 -4.59 -7.78
C ASP A 317 5.13 -4.18 -9.26
N ALA A 318 4.22 -4.84 -9.98
CA ALA A 318 4.02 -4.59 -11.40
C ALA A 318 3.39 -3.22 -11.69
N PHE A 319 2.52 -2.72 -10.81
CA PHE A 319 1.81 -1.45 -10.99
C PHE A 319 1.45 -0.79 -9.66
N PHE A 320 1.19 0.52 -9.72
CA PHE A 320 0.52 1.28 -8.67
C PHE A 320 -0.99 1.32 -8.92
N PRO A 321 -1.82 1.36 -7.86
CA PRO A 321 -3.23 1.66 -8.02
C PRO A 321 -3.43 3.07 -8.60
N SER A 322 -4.34 3.19 -9.57
CA SER A 322 -4.75 4.47 -10.17
C SER A 322 -6.25 4.66 -9.94
N GLU A 323 -6.66 5.86 -9.52
CA GLU A 323 -8.08 6.22 -9.41
C GLU A 323 -8.72 6.43 -10.79
N ASN A 324 -7.90 6.69 -11.81
CA ASN A 324 -8.35 6.83 -13.19
C ASN A 324 -8.21 5.48 -13.92
N SER A 325 -9.35 4.88 -14.28
CA SER A 325 -9.42 3.58 -14.96
C SER A 325 -8.75 3.56 -16.35
N ARG A 326 -8.47 4.72 -16.95
CA ARG A 326 -7.76 4.82 -18.23
C ARG A 326 -6.24 4.92 -18.08
N ILE A 327 -5.71 5.04 -16.86
CA ILE A 327 -4.30 5.23 -16.59
C ILE A 327 -3.76 4.03 -15.83
N ALA A 328 -2.81 3.32 -16.44
CA ALA A 328 -1.98 2.33 -15.76
C ALA A 328 -0.66 2.98 -15.33
N LEU A 329 -0.24 2.74 -14.10
CA LEU A 329 0.99 3.29 -13.53
C LEU A 329 1.98 2.14 -13.31
N PRO A 330 2.97 1.93 -14.19
CA PRO A 330 3.99 0.90 -14.00
C PRO A 330 4.72 1.06 -12.66
N GLY A 331 4.92 -0.05 -11.97
CA GLY A 331 5.62 -0.10 -10.68
C GLY A 331 7.12 -0.31 -10.82
N ALA A 332 7.82 -0.46 -9.68
CA ALA A 332 9.25 -0.79 -9.69
C ALA A 332 9.51 -2.13 -10.39
N GLY A 333 8.58 -3.10 -10.28
CA GLY A 333 8.67 -4.40 -10.92
C GLY A 333 8.83 -4.31 -12.44
N SER A 334 8.20 -3.33 -13.11
CA SER A 334 8.38 -3.12 -14.55
C SER A 334 9.82 -2.76 -14.92
N ILE A 335 10.46 -1.89 -14.12
CA ILE A 335 11.86 -1.49 -14.29
C ILE A 335 12.78 -2.69 -13.98
N VAL A 336 12.50 -3.39 -12.87
CA VAL A 336 13.23 -4.58 -12.46
C VAL A 336 13.23 -5.64 -13.56
N GLN A 337 12.08 -5.90 -14.18
CA GLN A 337 11.96 -6.88 -15.26
C GLN A 337 12.75 -6.47 -16.50
N ALA A 338 12.77 -5.18 -16.86
CA ALA A 338 13.57 -4.69 -17.98
C ALA A 338 15.08 -4.93 -17.75
N ILE A 339 15.58 -4.62 -16.55
CA ILE A 339 16.99 -4.85 -16.20
C ILE A 339 17.28 -6.36 -16.08
N SER A 340 16.38 -7.13 -15.48
CA SER A 340 16.55 -8.58 -15.30
C SER A 340 16.61 -9.31 -16.64
N TYR A 341 15.73 -8.95 -17.57
CA TYR A 341 15.71 -9.53 -18.92
C TYR A 341 16.99 -9.17 -19.68
N SER A 342 17.42 -7.91 -19.67
CA SER A 342 18.61 -7.50 -20.41
C SER A 342 19.92 -8.02 -19.80
N SER A 343 19.99 -8.16 -18.48
CA SER A 343 21.18 -8.69 -17.79
C SER A 343 21.21 -10.21 -17.67
N GLN A 344 20.08 -10.90 -17.93
CA GLN A 344 19.89 -12.34 -17.69
C GLN A 344 20.15 -12.76 -16.23
N ARG A 345 20.00 -11.82 -15.29
CA ARG A 345 20.17 -12.05 -13.85
C ARG A 345 18.87 -11.76 -13.12
N LYS A 346 18.60 -12.48 -12.02
CA LYS A 346 17.47 -12.22 -11.14
C LYS A 346 17.92 -11.40 -9.93
N PRO A 347 17.17 -10.37 -9.50
CA PRO A 347 17.52 -9.60 -8.33
C PRO A 347 17.18 -10.34 -7.04
N ILE A 348 17.87 -9.96 -5.96
CA ILE A 348 17.38 -10.19 -4.61
C ILE A 348 16.38 -9.07 -4.29
N VAL A 349 15.10 -9.42 -4.17
CA VAL A 349 14.04 -8.47 -3.82
C VAL A 349 13.99 -8.29 -2.30
N LEU A 350 13.99 -7.04 -1.86
CA LEU A 350 14.17 -6.67 -0.45
C LEU A 350 12.85 -6.32 0.26
N GLY A 351 11.77 -6.11 -0.49
CA GLY A 351 10.42 -5.81 0.02
C GLY A 351 9.57 -7.06 0.30
N LYS A 352 8.34 -6.85 0.79
CA LYS A 352 7.31 -7.92 0.86
C LYS A 352 7.05 -8.48 -0.54
N PRO A 353 6.84 -9.80 -0.71
CA PRO A 353 6.69 -10.84 0.32
C PRO A 353 8.02 -11.50 0.76
N HIS A 354 9.18 -10.92 0.41
CA HIS A 354 10.47 -11.57 0.57
C HIS A 354 11.05 -11.44 1.99
N SER A 355 11.82 -12.47 2.38
CA SER A 355 12.41 -12.59 3.71
C SER A 355 13.36 -11.46 4.14
N PRO A 356 14.10 -10.74 3.27
CA PRO A 356 14.97 -9.66 3.73
C PRO A 356 14.24 -8.55 4.53
N MET A 357 13.01 -8.19 4.12
CA MET A 357 12.20 -7.26 4.90
C MET A 357 11.88 -7.80 6.28
N PHE A 358 11.54 -9.09 6.38
CA PHE A 358 11.25 -9.71 7.66
C PHE A 358 12.46 -9.80 8.57
N GLN A 359 13.63 -10.16 8.02
CA GLN A 359 14.89 -10.18 8.79
C GLN A 359 15.17 -8.80 9.39
N TYR A 360 15.01 -7.73 8.60
CA TYR A 360 15.12 -6.37 9.12
C TYR A 360 14.11 -6.09 10.24
N VAL A 361 12.82 -6.41 10.03
CA VAL A 361 11.76 -6.20 11.03
C VAL A 361 12.08 -6.95 12.32
N ARG A 362 12.41 -8.23 12.23
CA ARG A 362 12.78 -9.09 13.37
C ARG A 362 13.98 -8.51 14.12
N ASP A 363 15.03 -8.13 13.40
CA ASP A 363 16.30 -7.75 14.02
C ASP A 363 16.26 -6.33 14.60
N VAL A 364 15.47 -5.41 14.01
CA VAL A 364 15.34 -4.02 14.46
C VAL A 364 14.23 -3.87 15.50
N LEU A 365 13.06 -4.49 15.29
CA LEU A 365 11.94 -4.39 16.21
C LEU A 365 11.97 -5.45 17.33
N LYS A 366 12.86 -6.44 17.24
CA LYS A 366 13.01 -7.52 18.24
C LYS A 366 11.68 -8.24 18.51
N ILE A 367 11.03 -8.68 17.43
CA ILE A 367 9.71 -9.33 17.47
C ILE A 367 9.83 -10.86 17.52
N ASP A 368 8.89 -11.50 18.21
CA ASP A 368 8.65 -12.95 18.12
C ASP A 368 7.60 -13.21 17.03
N PRO A 369 7.94 -13.98 15.97
CA PRO A 369 7.01 -14.25 14.87
C PRO A 369 5.69 -14.89 15.35
N LYS A 370 5.74 -15.75 16.38
CA LYS A 370 4.56 -16.44 16.92
C LYS A 370 3.60 -15.52 17.67
N LYS A 371 4.08 -14.34 18.08
CA LYS A 371 3.33 -13.27 18.75
C LYS A 371 3.16 -12.04 17.88
N THR A 372 3.42 -12.17 16.57
CA THR A 372 3.28 -11.10 15.59
C THR A 372 2.18 -11.40 14.57
N MET A 373 1.40 -10.37 14.23
CA MET A 373 0.40 -10.43 13.17
C MET A 373 0.67 -9.38 12.09
N MET A 374 0.64 -9.80 10.81
CA MET A 374 0.63 -8.90 9.66
C MET A 374 -0.81 -8.56 9.27
N ILE A 375 -1.10 -7.28 9.10
CA ILE A 375 -2.39 -6.77 8.64
C ILE A 375 -2.18 -6.10 7.29
N GLY A 376 -2.80 -6.62 6.24
CA GLY A 376 -2.58 -6.17 4.87
C GLY A 376 -3.83 -6.29 4.01
N ASP A 377 -3.79 -5.72 2.82
CA ASP A 377 -4.92 -5.66 1.89
C ASP A 377 -4.69 -6.51 0.63
N TRP A 378 -3.50 -7.09 0.44
CA TRP A 378 -3.20 -7.85 -0.77
C TRP A 378 -2.56 -9.22 -0.49
N PRO A 379 -3.25 -10.35 -0.77
CA PRO A 379 -2.77 -11.68 -0.41
C PRO A 379 -1.41 -12.09 -0.99
N PRO A 380 -1.12 -11.85 -2.29
CA PRO A 380 0.17 -12.19 -2.88
C PRO A 380 1.36 -11.50 -2.21
N THR A 381 1.15 -10.39 -1.49
CA THR A 381 2.21 -9.63 -0.82
C THR A 381 2.15 -9.76 0.70
N ASP A 382 1.08 -9.33 1.36
CA ASP A 382 1.04 -9.22 2.82
C ASP A 382 0.80 -10.55 3.51
N ILE A 383 -0.15 -11.32 2.98
CA ILE A 383 -0.51 -12.62 3.54
C ILE A 383 0.61 -13.62 3.24
N ARG A 384 1.14 -13.60 2.01
CA ARG A 384 2.34 -14.36 1.63
C ARG A 384 3.54 -13.98 2.48
N PHE A 385 3.75 -12.69 2.77
CA PHE A 385 4.79 -12.23 3.70
C PHE A 385 4.59 -12.81 5.10
N ALA A 386 3.37 -12.78 5.64
CA ALA A 386 3.08 -13.36 6.95
C ALA A 386 3.37 -14.86 6.99
N ARG A 387 2.80 -15.61 6.03
CA ARG A 387 2.90 -17.08 5.96
C ARG A 387 4.33 -17.56 5.82
N ARG A 388 5.13 -16.95 4.93
CA ARG A 388 6.54 -17.31 4.73
C ARG A 388 7.42 -17.06 5.96
N ASN A 389 6.99 -16.17 6.84
CA ASN A 389 7.77 -15.75 8.00
C ASN A 389 7.16 -16.19 9.33
N GLY A 390 6.15 -17.08 9.31
CA GLY A 390 5.53 -17.65 10.50
C GLY A 390 4.72 -16.66 11.33
N LEU A 391 4.26 -15.57 10.73
CA LEU A 391 3.38 -14.59 11.35
C LEU A 391 1.92 -15.00 11.18
N ALA A 392 1.08 -14.60 12.13
CA ALA A 392 -0.35 -14.58 11.86
C ALA A 392 -0.70 -13.48 10.86
N SER A 393 -1.88 -13.58 10.26
CA SER A 393 -2.31 -12.67 9.21
C SER A 393 -3.78 -12.28 9.31
N MET A 394 -4.07 -11.00 9.09
CA MET A 394 -5.41 -10.49 8.92
C MET A 394 -5.51 -9.70 7.61
N LEU A 395 -6.44 -10.13 6.74
CA LEU A 395 -6.72 -9.47 5.47
C LEU A 395 -7.80 -8.40 5.66
N VAL A 396 -7.55 -7.17 5.22
CA VAL A 396 -8.58 -6.12 5.15
C VAL A 396 -9.11 -5.99 3.73
N LEU A 397 -10.42 -5.79 3.59
CA LEU A 397 -11.09 -5.61 2.29
C LEU A 397 -11.17 -4.14 1.86
N SER A 398 -10.45 -3.25 2.56
CA SER A 398 -10.41 -1.82 2.29
C SER A 398 -9.40 -1.44 1.20
N GLY A 399 -8.70 -2.40 0.61
CA GLY A 399 -7.72 -2.16 -0.45
C GLY A 399 -7.98 -3.02 -1.68
N ASN A 400 -6.96 -3.73 -2.16
CA ASN A 400 -7.03 -4.53 -3.39
C ASN A 400 -7.81 -5.84 -3.22
N ALA A 401 -7.81 -6.44 -2.03
CA ALA A 401 -8.52 -7.69 -1.79
C ALA A 401 -10.03 -7.53 -1.83
N THR A 402 -10.67 -8.58 -2.34
CA THR A 402 -12.13 -8.78 -2.30
C THR A 402 -12.46 -9.89 -1.29
N ILE A 403 -13.74 -10.01 -0.93
CA ILE A 403 -14.20 -11.13 -0.09
C ILE A 403 -13.90 -12.49 -0.72
N GLU A 404 -13.88 -12.58 -2.05
CA GLU A 404 -13.52 -13.81 -2.75
C GLU A 404 -12.07 -14.21 -2.48
N HIS A 405 -11.14 -13.27 -2.38
CA HIS A 405 -9.76 -13.59 -1.99
C HIS A 405 -9.66 -14.18 -0.58
N ALA A 406 -10.54 -13.77 0.34
CA ALA A 406 -10.60 -14.32 1.70
C ALA A 406 -11.25 -15.72 1.72
N GLN A 407 -12.22 -15.94 0.85
CA GLN A 407 -13.05 -17.15 0.82
C GLN A 407 -12.53 -18.23 -0.14
N LYS A 408 -11.76 -17.87 -1.15
CA LYS A 408 -11.21 -18.75 -2.19
C LYS A 408 -9.77 -18.32 -2.49
N PRO A 409 -8.85 -18.47 -1.53
CA PRO A 409 -7.45 -18.16 -1.76
C PRO A 409 -6.87 -19.06 -2.85
N GLU A 410 -5.97 -18.51 -3.65
CA GLU A 410 -5.32 -19.24 -4.76
C GLU A 410 -4.44 -20.38 -4.25
N ASP A 411 -3.75 -20.16 -3.13
CA ASP A 411 -2.84 -21.11 -2.53
C ASP A 411 -2.78 -20.98 -0.99
N ARG A 412 -2.04 -21.88 -0.34
CA ARG A 412 -1.83 -21.86 1.12
C ARG A 412 -1.00 -20.66 1.59
N GLU A 413 -0.14 -20.09 0.73
CA GLU A 413 0.64 -18.91 1.11
C GLU A 413 -0.18 -17.62 1.07
N THR A 414 -1.30 -17.60 0.34
CA THR A 414 -2.22 -16.46 0.18
C THR A 414 -3.48 -16.57 1.03
N THR A 415 -3.69 -17.71 1.70
CA THR A 415 -4.78 -17.87 2.66
C THR A 415 -4.51 -17.03 3.92
N ALA A 416 -5.39 -16.10 4.27
CA ALA A 416 -5.27 -15.34 5.53
C ALA A 416 -5.82 -16.14 6.71
N ASP A 417 -5.42 -15.82 7.94
CA ASP A 417 -6.02 -16.45 9.13
C ASP A 417 -7.35 -15.80 9.48
N PHE A 418 -7.38 -14.46 9.40
CA PHE A 418 -8.58 -13.66 9.66
C PHE A 418 -8.84 -12.66 8.52
N TYR A 419 -10.08 -12.18 8.41
CA TYR A 419 -10.38 -11.04 7.55
C TYR A 419 -11.44 -10.11 8.14
N CYS A 420 -11.40 -8.83 7.75
CA CYS A 420 -12.43 -7.84 8.09
C CYS A 420 -12.58 -6.79 6.98
N ASN A 421 -13.65 -6.00 7.02
CA ASN A 421 -13.91 -5.00 5.97
C ASN A 421 -12.86 -3.89 5.95
N SER A 422 -12.49 -3.39 7.13
CA SER A 422 -11.44 -2.40 7.31
C SER A 422 -11.00 -2.40 8.76
N LEU A 423 -9.95 -1.63 9.08
CA LEU A 423 -9.53 -1.46 10.47
C LEU A 423 -10.62 -0.90 11.40
N LYS A 424 -11.63 -0.19 10.87
CA LYS A 424 -12.78 0.29 11.68
C LYS A 424 -13.48 -0.84 12.42
N THR A 425 -13.53 -2.04 11.83
CA THR A 425 -14.16 -3.23 12.43
C THR A 425 -13.61 -3.55 13.81
N LEU A 426 -12.33 -3.24 14.09
CA LEU A 426 -11.73 -3.44 15.42
C LEU A 426 -12.44 -2.55 16.46
N CYS A 427 -12.63 -1.27 16.13
CA CYS A 427 -13.32 -0.31 17.00
C CYS A 427 -14.81 -0.67 17.20
N ASP A 428 -15.46 -1.10 16.13
CA ASP A 428 -16.88 -1.49 16.16
C ASP A 428 -17.11 -2.67 17.11
N LEU A 429 -16.20 -3.66 17.08
CA LEU A 429 -16.27 -4.83 17.97
C LEU A 429 -15.89 -4.49 19.42
N GLU A 430 -14.93 -3.58 19.62
CA GLU A 430 -14.48 -3.13 20.94
C GLU A 430 -15.54 -2.27 21.66
N SER A 431 -16.19 -1.35 20.95
CA SER A 431 -17.23 -0.48 21.51
C SER A 431 -18.45 -1.26 22.01
N VAL A 432 -18.84 -2.32 21.30
CA VAL A 432 -19.86 -3.30 21.75
C VAL A 432 -19.42 -3.99 23.05
N SER A 433 -18.12 -4.15 23.30
CA SER A 433 -17.59 -4.69 24.56
C SER A 433 -17.84 -3.77 25.74
N ARG A 434 -17.50 -2.48 25.59
CA ARG A 434 -17.73 -1.48 26.64
C ARG A 434 -19.21 -1.32 26.96
N PHE A 435 -20.08 -1.35 25.96
CA PHE A 435 -21.52 -1.26 26.16
C PHE A 435 -22.07 -2.46 26.95
N LEU A 436 -21.70 -3.69 26.59
CA LEU A 436 -22.14 -4.89 27.32
C LEU A 436 -21.55 -4.98 28.73
N ASN A 437 -20.30 -4.57 28.93
CA ASN A 437 -19.67 -4.51 30.26
C ASN A 437 -20.31 -3.43 31.14
N PHE A 438 -20.66 -2.27 30.57
CA PHE A 438 -21.39 -1.23 31.29
C PHE A 438 -22.78 -1.71 31.73
N TYR A 439 -23.53 -2.39 30.85
CA TYR A 439 -24.85 -2.93 31.20
C TYR A 439 -24.79 -4.10 32.18
N SER A 440 -23.80 -4.99 32.08
CA SER A 440 -23.63 -6.07 33.07
C SER A 440 -23.18 -5.53 34.42
N THR A 441 -22.35 -4.49 34.46
CA THR A 441 -21.99 -3.79 35.71
C THR A 441 -23.21 -3.09 36.30
N LEU A 442 -24.04 -2.41 35.49
CA LEU A 442 -25.30 -1.84 35.96
C LEU A 442 -26.28 -2.90 36.48
N LEU A 443 -26.37 -4.06 35.82
CA LEU A 443 -27.21 -5.17 36.26
C LEU A 443 -26.74 -5.78 37.58
N VAL A 444 -25.42 -5.87 37.79
CA VAL A 444 -24.82 -6.30 39.07
C VAL A 444 -25.05 -5.26 40.18
N PHE A 445 -25.02 -3.96 39.86
CA PHE A 445 -25.34 -2.89 40.82
C PHE A 445 -26.84 -2.74 41.09
N SER A 446 -27.73 -3.18 40.19
CA SER A 446 -29.17 -3.27 40.44
C SER A 446 -29.61 -4.55 41.17
N GLY A 447 -28.66 -5.40 41.55
CA GLY A 447 -28.89 -6.65 42.29
C GLY A 447 -29.07 -6.48 43.80
N LEU A 448 -29.44 -5.29 44.28
CA LEU A 448 -29.86 -5.07 45.67
C LEU A 448 -31.26 -4.48 45.72
N ASN A 449 -32.14 -5.27 46.34
CA ASN A 449 -33.51 -5.03 46.76
C ASN A 449 -34.59 -5.16 45.68
N GLY A 450 -35.28 -6.30 45.78
CA GLY A 450 -36.56 -6.50 45.13
C GLY A 450 -37.55 -5.43 45.53
N CYS A 451 -38.13 -4.78 44.54
CA CYS A 451 -39.47 -4.22 44.56
C CYS A 451 -39.95 -4.16 43.12
N GLN A 452 -41.14 -4.71 42.87
CA GLN A 452 -41.85 -4.59 41.61
C GLN A 452 -42.05 -3.12 41.26
N ALA A 453 -41.47 -2.67 40.15
CA ALA A 453 -41.90 -1.48 39.45
C ALA A 453 -41.82 -1.75 37.95
N GLY A 454 -42.99 -1.89 37.32
CA GLY A 454 -43.10 -2.04 35.88
C GLY A 454 -42.58 -0.79 35.18
N VAL A 455 -41.57 -0.96 34.33
CA VAL A 455 -41.14 0.08 33.39
C VAL A 455 -41.63 -0.32 32.00
N CYS A 456 -42.68 0.37 31.57
CA CYS A 456 -43.21 0.35 30.22
C CYS A 456 -42.18 1.03 29.30
N VAL A 457 -41.55 0.27 28.40
CA VAL A 457 -40.66 0.83 27.37
C VAL A 457 -41.53 1.24 26.19
N SER A 458 -41.86 2.53 26.11
CA SER A 458 -42.46 3.12 24.91
C SER A 458 -41.44 3.16 23.77
N SER A 459 -41.85 2.60 22.63
CA SER A 459 -41.16 2.65 21.35
C SER A 459 -40.85 4.09 20.92
N GLY A 460 -39.57 4.48 20.97
CA GLY A 460 -39.04 5.67 20.31
C GLY A 460 -38.11 5.25 19.17
N ARG A 461 -38.46 5.62 17.94
CA ARG A 461 -37.64 5.46 16.74
C ARG A 461 -36.28 6.17 16.92
N LEU A 462 -35.21 5.49 16.54
CA LEU A 462 -34.01 6.05 15.90
C LEU A 462 -33.49 5.03 14.90
#